data_AF-A0A1Q6PM86-F1
#
_entry.id   AF-A0A1Q6PM86-F1
#
_cell.length_a   1.000
_cell.length_b   1.000
_cell.length_c   1.000
_cell.angle_alpha   90.00
_cell.angle_beta   90.00
_cell.angle_gamma   90.00
#
_symmetry.space_group_name_H-M   'P 1'
#
loop_
_entity.id
_entity.type
_entity.pdbx_description
1 polymer ?
#
loop_
_entity_poly.entity_id
_entity_poly.type
_entity_poly.pdbx_seq_one_letter_code
_entity_poly.pdbx_strand_id
1 'polypeptide(L)'
;MKQELAKLPHVKEARGRGLLVGCEYDIPIAVEVKHGCLDRMALITAIGDSVNRMIPPLIVTKKQIDELMLIMRASIEDVAAKY
;
A
#
# COMPACT_ATOMS: atom_id res chain seq x y z
N MET A 1 -3.90 -6.61 -8.43
CA MET A 1 -3.71 -5.88 -7.15
C MET A 1 -2.86 -6.67 -6.17
N LYS A 2 -3.32 -7.80 -5.59
CA LYS A 2 -2.51 -8.60 -4.64
C LYS A 2 -1.09 -8.91 -5.13
N GLN A 3 -0.97 -9.39 -6.38
CA GLN A 3 0.34 -9.70 -6.99
C GLN A 3 1.22 -8.47 -7.21
N GLU A 4 0.64 -7.29 -7.42
CA GLU A 4 1.41 -6.06 -7.61
C GLU A 4 1.91 -5.51 -6.28
N LEU A 5 1.11 -5.63 -5.21
CA LEU A 5 1.51 -5.26 -3.85
C LEU A 5 2.71 -6.08 -3.37
N ALA A 6 2.76 -7.37 -3.71
CA ALA A 6 3.88 -8.24 -3.36
C ALA A 6 5.20 -7.84 -4.03
N LYS A 7 5.19 -6.95 -5.03
CA LYS A 7 6.39 -6.44 -5.71
C LYS A 7 6.86 -5.09 -5.16
N LEU A 8 6.14 -4.53 -4.19
CA LEU A 8 6.53 -3.29 -3.54
C LEU A 8 7.69 -3.56 -2.57
N PRO A 9 8.60 -2.59 -2.38
CA PRO A 9 9.71 -2.75 -1.45
C PRO A 9 9.19 -2.97 -0.03
N HIS A 10 9.96 -3.65 0.81
CA HIS A 10 9.63 -3.93 2.21
C HIS A 10 8.34 -4.72 2.44
N VAL A 11 7.61 -5.15 1.40
CA VAL A 11 6.43 -6.00 1.56
C VAL A 11 6.86 -7.43 1.78
N LYS A 12 6.62 -7.92 2.99
CA LYS A 12 6.83 -9.30 3.40
C LYS A 12 5.76 -10.24 2.83
N GLU A 13 4.50 -9.83 2.90
CA GLU A 13 3.39 -10.63 2.39
C GLU A 13 2.25 -9.75 1.88
N ALA A 14 1.65 -10.14 0.75
CA ALA A 14 0.38 -9.58 0.28
C ALA A 14 -0.76 -10.60 0.43
N ARG A 15 -1.77 -10.27 1.23
CA ARG A 15 -2.93 -11.12 1.54
C ARG A 15 -4.25 -10.50 1.10
N GLY A 16 -5.29 -11.33 0.98
CA GLY A 16 -6.66 -10.90 0.65
C GLY A 16 -7.29 -11.62 -0.53
N ARG A 17 -8.55 -11.27 -0.82
CA ARG A 17 -9.39 -11.89 -1.87
C ARG A 17 -10.17 -10.81 -2.63
N GLY A 18 -10.18 -10.90 -3.95
CA GLY A 18 -10.82 -9.90 -4.81
C GLY A 18 -10.14 -8.54 -4.66
N LEU A 19 -10.94 -7.50 -4.35
CA LEU A 19 -10.46 -6.14 -4.12
C LEU A 19 -10.20 -5.82 -2.64
N LEU A 20 -10.52 -6.73 -1.72
CA LEU A 20 -10.14 -6.58 -0.32
C LEU A 20 -8.73 -7.16 -0.12
N VAL A 21 -7.72 -6.31 -0.21
CA VAL A 21 -6.30 -6.73 -0.17
C VAL A 21 -5.50 -5.90 0.82
N GLY A 22 -4.46 -6.49 1.39
CA GLY A 22 -3.50 -5.77 2.23
C GLY A 22 -2.10 -6.31 2.07
N CYS A 23 -1.11 -5.47 2.39
CA CYS A 23 0.30 -5.81 2.44
C CYS A 23 0.82 -5.65 3.87
N GLU A 24 1.59 -6.63 4.31
CA GLU A 24 2.37 -6.60 5.54
C GLU A 24 3.81 -6.25 5.20
N TYR A 25 4.40 -5.32 5.94
CA TYR A 25 5.79 -4.92 5.79
C TYR A 25 6.71 -5.70 6.72
N ASP A 26 7.98 -5.78 6.38
CA ASP A 26 9.04 -6.34 7.23
C ASP A 26 9.48 -5.39 8.35
N ILE A 27 9.15 -4.10 8.24
CA ILE A 27 9.42 -3.03 9.22
C ILE A 27 8.12 -2.28 9.61
N PRO A 28 8.03 -1.69 10.82
CA PRO A 28 6.79 -1.08 11.34
C PRO A 28 6.53 0.31 10.76
N ILE A 29 6.30 0.41 9.44
CA ILE A 29 6.18 1.67 8.69
C ILE A 29 4.77 1.97 8.17
N ALA A 30 3.76 1.16 8.51
CA ALA A 30 2.45 1.21 7.84
C ALA A 30 1.69 2.53 8.07
N VAL A 31 1.92 3.18 9.21
CA VAL A 31 1.27 4.45 9.56
C VAL A 31 1.86 5.58 8.73
N GLU A 32 3.19 5.64 8.65
CA GLU A 32 3.96 6.61 7.88
C GLU A 32 3.69 6.45 6.38
N VAL A 33 3.66 5.22 5.87
CA VAL A 33 3.30 4.93 4.47
C VAL A 33 1.87 5.39 4.18
N LYS A 34 0.93 5.18 5.11
CA LYS A 34 -0.44 5.68 4.98
C LYS A 34 -0.50 7.20 4.93
N HIS A 35 0.32 7.91 5.70
CA HIS A 35 0.43 9.37 5.62
C HIS A 35 1.09 9.82 4.31
N GLY A 36 2.17 9.16 3.86
CA GLY A 36 2.79 9.46 2.56
C GLY A 36 1.85 9.25 1.38
N CYS A 37 1.02 8.20 1.42
CA CYS A 37 -0.01 7.98 0.42
C CYS A 37 -1.07 9.09 0.44
N LEU A 38 -1.51 9.51 1.63
CA LEU A 38 -2.47 10.61 1.80
C LEU A 38 -1.96 11.92 1.20
N ASP A 39 -0.70 12.27 1.45
CA ASP A 39 -0.06 13.47 0.89
C ASP A 39 0.02 13.43 -0.65
N ARG A 40 0.03 12.22 -1.22
CA ARG A 40 -0.02 11.95 -2.67
C ARG A 40 -1.45 11.71 -3.18
N MET A 41 -2.46 12.12 -2.42
CA MET A 41 -3.88 12.02 -2.76
C MET A 41 -4.41 10.57 -2.89
N ALA A 42 -3.77 9.60 -2.23
CA ALA A 42 -4.24 8.21 -2.14
C ALA A 42 -4.66 7.84 -0.72
N LEU A 43 -5.89 7.36 -0.57
CA LEU A 43 -6.43 6.92 0.72
C LEU A 43 -6.25 5.41 0.90
N ILE A 44 -5.48 5.04 1.92
CA ILE A 44 -5.30 3.65 2.38
C ILE A 44 -5.49 3.56 3.89
N THR A 45 -5.78 2.37 4.39
CA THR A 45 -5.94 2.12 5.83
C THR A 45 -4.69 1.48 6.40
N ALA A 46 -4.11 2.03 7.46
CA ALA A 46 -3.12 1.32 8.27
C ALA A 46 -3.84 0.49 9.36
N ILE A 47 -3.42 -0.75 9.55
CA ILE A 47 -3.90 -1.64 10.60
C ILE A 47 -2.69 -2.02 11.44
N GLY A 48 -2.63 -1.51 12.67
CA GLY A 48 -1.42 -1.62 13.49
C GLY A 48 -0.25 -0.87 12.86
N ASP A 49 0.95 -1.39 13.09
CA ASP A 49 2.24 -0.80 12.71
C ASP A 49 2.79 -1.30 11.37
N SER A 50 2.35 -2.48 10.92
CA SER A 50 3.01 -3.24 9.85
C SER A 50 2.10 -3.55 8.67
N VAL A 51 0.81 -3.21 8.69
CA VAL A 51 -0.13 -3.60 7.64
C VAL A 51 -0.85 -2.42 7.02
N ASN A 52 -0.79 -2.28 5.70
CA ASN A 52 -1.72 -1.42 4.94
C ASN A 52 -2.78 -2.27 4.22
N ARG A 53 -4.04 -1.86 4.34
CA ARG A 53 -5.20 -2.46 3.68
C ARG A 53 -5.84 -1.48 2.70
N MET A 54 -6.18 -2.02 1.54
CA MET A 54 -6.84 -1.30 0.45
C MET A 54 -8.20 -1.95 0.20
N ILE A 55 -9.23 -1.10 0.11
CA ILE A 55 -10.61 -1.48 -0.16
C ILE A 55 -11.17 -0.52 -1.24
N PRO A 56 -10.68 -0.60 -2.49
CA PRO A 56 -11.17 0.28 -3.54
C PRO A 56 -12.64 -0.06 -3.90
N PRO A 57 -13.40 0.91 -4.43
CA PRO A 57 -14.74 0.65 -4.97
C PRO A 57 -14.73 -0.41 -6.07
N LEU A 58 -15.84 -1.13 -6.24
CA LEU A 58 -15.95 -2.18 -7.27
C LEU A 58 -15.91 -1.66 -8.71
N ILE A 59 -16.10 -0.35 -8.89
CA ILE A 59 -16.01 0.36 -10.18
C ILE A 59 -14.59 0.83 -10.53
N VAL A 60 -13.58 0.49 -9.70
CA VAL A 60 -12.20 0.89 -9.92
C VAL A 60 -11.64 0.30 -11.22
N THR A 61 -10.87 1.09 -11.94
CA THR A 61 -10.23 0.68 -13.20
C THR A 61 -8.80 0.21 -12.98
N LYS A 62 -8.27 -0.59 -13.90
CA LYS A 62 -6.86 -1.03 -13.86
C LYS A 62 -5.89 0.16 -13.79
N LYS A 63 -6.15 1.22 -14.56
CA LYS A 63 -5.32 2.45 -14.56
C LYS A 63 -5.23 3.10 -13.18
N GLN A 64 -6.35 3.18 -12.45
CA GLN A 64 -6.37 3.73 -11.09
C GLN A 64 -5.60 2.84 -10.10
N ILE A 65 -5.62 1.51 -10.31
CA ILE A 65 -4.80 0.59 -9.51
C ILE A 65 -3.32 0.79 -9.82
N ASP A 66 -2.95 0.93 -11.09
CA ASP A 66 -1.56 1.16 -11.49
C ASP A 66 -1.03 2.48 -10.90
N GLU A 67 -1.84 3.54 -10.90
CA GLU A 67 -1.54 4.82 -10.25
C GLU A 67 -1.34 4.67 -8.73
N LEU A 68 -2.23 3.93 -8.06
CA LEU A 68 -2.08 3.63 -6.64
C LEU A 68 -0.76 2.89 -6.33
N MET A 69 -0.36 1.93 -7.18
CA MET A 69 0.90 1.21 -6.98
C MET A 69 2.13 2.13 -7.08
N LEU A 70 2.09 3.13 -7.98
CA LEU A 70 3.16 4.14 -8.08
C LEU A 70 3.22 5.00 -6.82
N ILE A 71 2.07 5.46 -6.33
CA ILE A 71 1.98 6.27 -5.10
C ILE A 71 2.48 5.46 -3.89
N MET A 72 2.07 4.20 -3.77
CA MET A 72 2.49 3.33 -2.69
C MET A 72 3.99 3.08 -2.74
N ARG A 73 4.56 2.76 -3.91
CA ARG A 73 6.00 2.58 -4.09
C ARG A 73 6.79 3.79 -3.59
N ALA A 74 6.44 4.98 -4.10
CA ALA A 74 7.12 6.21 -3.72
C ALA A 74 7.00 6.48 -2.20
N SER A 75 5.81 6.26 -1.63
CA SER A 75 5.59 6.43 -0.19
C SER A 75 6.40 5.46 0.66
N ILE A 76 6.53 4.21 0.23
CA ILE A 76 7.33 3.20 0.94
C ILE A 76 8.82 3.54 0.85
N GLU A 77 9.32 3.89 -0.34
CA GLU A 77 10.73 4.24 -0.54
C GLU A 77 11.13 5.47 0.29
N ASP A 78 10.30 6.52 0.31
CA ASP A 78 10.55 7.75 1.08
C ASP A 78 10.53 7.52 2.60
N VAL A 79 9.71 6.60 3.07
CA VAL A 79 9.62 6.26 4.50
C VAL A 79 10.76 5.32 4.90
N ALA A 80 11.03 4.29 4.10
CA ALA A 80 12.09 3.33 4.34
C ALA A 80 13.48 3.99 4.31
N ALA A 81 13.70 5.01 3.47
CA ALA A 81 14.96 5.77 3.46
C ALA A 81 15.23 6.57 4.74
N LYS A 82 14.23 6.76 5.60
CA LYS A 82 14.32 7.48 6.89
C LYS A 82 14.41 6.55 8.09
N TYR A 83 14.34 5.23 7.87
CA TYR A 83 14.38 4.18 8.88
C TYR A 83 15.78 3.56 8.94
#